data_AF-A0A537RUG1-F1
#
_entry.id   AF-A0A537RUG1-F1
#
_cell.length_a   1.000
_cell.length_b   1.000
_cell.length_c   1.000
_cell.angle_alpha   90.00
_cell.angle_beta   90.00
_cell.angle_gamma   90.00
#
_symmetry.space_group_name_H-M   'P 1'
#
loop_
_entity.id
_entity.type
_entity.pdbx_description
1 polymer ?
#
loop_
_entity_poly.entity_id
_entity_poly.type
_entity_poly.pdbx_seq_one_letter_code
_entity_poly.pdbx_strand_id
1 'polypeptide(L)'
;MTAKCSELLAHRATVVADWADRMPLRDVYIFGDHAGADVGAGAKLKIAIEYSSDASDEMMRGWQRENSTDFAGLRQALGTQIALYADQDYDVWPPIRNAVRAPLLTIRKVRVVQTPAI
;
A
#
# COMPACT_ATOMS: atom_id res chain seq x y z
N MET A 1 0.90 -19.97 4.88
CA MET A 1 1.94 -18.95 4.57
C MET A 1 3.27 -19.48 5.07
N THR A 2 4.28 -19.64 4.21
CA THR A 2 5.63 -20.06 4.62
C THR A 2 6.35 -18.89 5.31
N ALA A 3 7.30 -19.17 6.21
CA ALA A 3 8.00 -18.14 6.99
C ALA A 3 8.66 -17.04 6.13
N LYS A 4 9.15 -17.40 4.94
CA LYS A 4 9.75 -16.45 3.99
C LYS A 4 8.73 -15.46 3.39
N CYS A 5 7.48 -15.91 3.18
CA CYS A 5 6.43 -15.05 2.63
C CYS A 5 5.95 -14.04 3.69
N SER A 6 5.93 -14.42 4.97
CA SER A 6 5.64 -13.47 6.05
C SER A 6 6.72 -12.40 6.22
N GLU A 7 8.00 -12.76 6.09
CA GLU A 7 9.12 -11.82 6.20
C GLU A 7 9.12 -10.79 5.06
N LEU A 8 8.90 -11.24 3.82
CA LEU A 8 8.80 -10.34 2.66
C LEU A 8 7.61 -9.38 2.79
N LEU A 9 6.47 -9.88 3.27
CA LEU A 9 5.27 -9.07 3.48
C LEU A 9 5.49 -8.01 4.57
N ALA A 10 6.11 -8.39 5.68
CA ALA A 10 6.46 -7.47 6.75
C ALA A 10 7.47 -6.41 6.30
N HIS A 11 8.47 -6.80 5.49
CA HIS A 11 9.44 -5.88 4.91
C HIS A 11 8.75 -4.85 4.01
N ARG A 12 7.92 -5.31 3.05
CA ARG A 12 7.15 -4.41 2.16
C ARG A 12 6.24 -3.48 2.94
N ALA A 13 5.50 -4.00 3.92
CA ALA A 13 4.62 -3.20 4.76
C ALA A 13 5.40 -2.14 5.56
N THR A 14 6.60 -2.47 6.05
CA THR A 14 7.49 -1.51 6.73
C THR A 14 7.94 -0.39 5.80
N VAL A 15 8.40 -0.74 4.59
CA VAL A 15 8.82 0.25 3.59
C VAL A 15 7.67 1.18 3.20
N VAL A 16 6.47 0.64 2.96
CA VAL A 16 5.28 1.45 2.66
C VAL A 16 4.92 2.34 3.84
N ALA A 17 5.07 1.86 5.08
CA ALA A 17 4.76 2.65 6.26
C ALA A 17 5.75 3.82 6.46
N ASP A 18 7.05 3.61 6.22
CA ASP A 18 8.06 4.69 6.25
C ASP A 18 7.85 5.75 5.18
N TRP A 19 7.35 5.33 4.02
CA TRP A 19 6.88 6.25 3.00
C TRP A 19 5.62 7.00 3.46
N ALA A 20 4.58 6.28 3.89
CA ALA A 20 3.27 6.84 4.25
C ALA A 20 3.30 7.82 5.43
N ASP A 21 4.25 7.67 6.36
CA ASP A 21 4.43 8.60 7.48
C ASP A 21 4.81 10.02 7.04
N ARG A 22 5.42 10.15 5.87
CA ARG A 22 5.86 11.44 5.30
C ARG A 22 4.86 12.01 4.29
N MET A 23 3.74 11.31 4.06
CA MET A 23 2.74 11.61 3.05
C MET A 23 1.42 12.05 3.69
N PRO A 24 0.55 12.76 2.95
CA PRO A 24 -0.74 13.26 3.45
C PRO A 24 -1.80 12.15 3.52
N LEU A 25 -1.41 10.99 4.06
CA LEU A 25 -2.21 9.78 4.08
C LEU A 25 -2.69 9.48 5.50
N ARG A 26 -3.96 9.10 5.63
CA ARG A 26 -4.57 8.60 6.86
C ARG A 26 -4.28 7.11 7.01
N ASP A 27 -4.65 6.33 5.99
CA ASP A 27 -4.53 4.89 5.96
C ASP A 27 -4.02 4.43 4.59
N VAL A 28 -3.28 3.32 4.58
CA VAL A 28 -2.73 2.70 3.39
C VAL A 28 -2.99 1.20 3.44
N TYR A 29 -3.41 0.61 2.33
CA TYR A 29 -3.77 -0.79 2.25
C TYR A 29 -2.94 -1.50 1.20
N ILE A 30 -2.22 -2.53 1.61
CA ILE A 30 -1.61 -3.49 0.67
C ILE A 30 -2.62 -4.61 0.49
N PHE A 31 -3.05 -4.87 -0.75
CA PHE A 31 -4.17 -5.78 -1.01
C PHE A 31 -3.97 -6.72 -2.21
N GLY A 32 -4.91 -7.65 -2.38
CA GLY A 32 -4.89 -8.66 -3.43
C GLY A 32 -3.90 -9.80 -3.18
N ASP A 33 -3.47 -10.46 -4.25
CA ASP A 33 -2.62 -11.66 -4.20
C ASP A 33 -1.26 -11.42 -3.55
N HIS A 34 -0.81 -10.15 -3.46
CA HIS A 34 0.42 -9.78 -2.74
C HIS A 34 0.32 -9.89 -1.21
N ALA A 35 -0.89 -10.07 -0.68
CA ALA A 35 -1.13 -10.50 0.68
C ALA A 35 -0.92 -12.04 0.85
N GLY A 36 -0.81 -12.77 -0.27
CA GLY A 36 -0.55 -14.21 -0.37
C GLY A 36 0.83 -14.53 -0.96
N ALA A 37 1.29 -15.77 -0.78
CA ALA A 37 2.65 -16.23 -1.05
C ALA A 37 3.00 -16.40 -2.55
N ASP A 38 2.02 -16.43 -3.44
CA ASP A 38 2.21 -16.76 -4.87
C ASP A 38 1.73 -15.61 -5.74
N VAL A 39 2.69 -14.79 -6.17
CA VAL A 39 2.43 -13.72 -7.12
C VAL A 39 3.30 -13.97 -8.33
N GLY A 40 2.68 -14.08 -9.51
CA GLY A 40 3.39 -14.32 -10.76
C GLY A 40 4.49 -13.27 -11.02
N ALA A 41 5.55 -13.68 -11.72
CA ALA A 41 6.63 -12.78 -12.09
C ALA A 41 6.07 -11.55 -12.85
N GLY A 42 6.35 -10.34 -12.33
CA GLY A 42 5.90 -9.08 -12.96
C GLY A 42 4.60 -8.49 -12.41
N ALA A 43 3.92 -9.14 -11.46
CA ALA A 43 2.74 -8.57 -10.84
C ALA A 43 3.07 -7.37 -9.92
N LYS A 44 2.25 -6.32 -10.04
CA LYS A 44 2.42 -5.04 -9.35
C LYS A 44 1.85 -5.10 -7.95
N LEU A 45 2.61 -4.65 -6.95
CA LEU A 45 2.13 -4.49 -5.58
C LEU A 45 0.99 -3.47 -5.56
N LYS A 46 -0.23 -3.93 -5.26
CA LYS A 46 -1.41 -3.07 -5.20
C LYS A 46 -1.46 -2.36 -3.85
N ILE A 47 -1.55 -1.03 -3.90
CA ILE A 47 -1.58 -0.15 -2.74
C ILE A 47 -2.78 0.79 -2.88
N ALA A 48 -3.73 0.72 -1.95
CA ALA A 48 -4.80 1.71 -1.86
C ALA A 48 -4.49 2.74 -0.78
N ILE A 49 -4.89 3.99 -0.98
CA ILE A 49 -4.57 5.10 -0.08
C ILE A 49 -5.83 5.89 0.30
N GLU A 50 -5.91 6.28 1.57
CA GLU A 50 -6.89 7.25 2.06
C GLU A 50 -6.14 8.52 2.47
N TYR A 51 -6.61 9.67 2.00
CA TYR A 51 -6.01 10.95 2.35
C TYR A 51 -6.40 11.38 3.77
N SER A 52 -5.46 12.06 4.43
CA SER A 52 -5.72 12.75 5.70
C SER A 52 -6.32 14.14 5.43
N SER A 53 -7.28 14.56 6.26
CA SER A 53 -7.76 15.95 6.27
C SER A 53 -6.74 16.93 6.86
N ASP A 54 -5.79 16.42 7.64
CA ASP A 54 -4.91 17.23 8.48
C ASP A 54 -3.47 17.25 7.94
N ALA A 55 -3.34 17.24 6.60
CA ALA A 55 -2.06 17.23 5.93
C ALA A 55 -1.32 18.58 6.07
N SER A 56 -0.05 18.54 6.46
CA SER A 56 0.80 19.74 6.44
C SER A 56 1.23 20.09 5.02
N ASP A 57 1.58 21.36 4.78
CA ASP A 57 2.13 21.81 3.49
C ASP A 57 3.39 21.03 3.09
N GLU A 58 4.20 20.60 4.06
CA GLU A 58 5.38 19.78 3.81
C GLU A 58 5.01 18.39 3.28
N MET A 59 4.01 17.74 3.88
CA MET A 59 3.49 16.46 3.40
C MET A 59 2.92 16.59 1.99
N MET A 60 2.17 17.66 1.73
CA MET A 60 1.60 17.93 0.39
C MET A 60 2.68 18.15 -0.66
N ARG A 61 3.75 18.90 -0.34
CA ARG A 61 4.92 19.04 -1.23
C ARG A 61 5.65 17.70 -1.44
N GLY A 62 5.76 16.89 -0.40
CA GLY A 62 6.32 15.54 -0.48
C GLY A 62 5.54 14.66 -1.45
N TRP A 63 4.21 14.64 -1.31
CA TRP A 63 3.30 13.94 -2.19
C TRP A 63 3.42 14.38 -3.64
N GLN A 64 3.43 15.70 -3.89
CA GLN A 64 3.56 16.25 -5.24
C GLN A 64 4.86 15.81 -5.93
N ARG A 65 5.98 15.72 -5.20
CA ARG A 65 7.27 15.24 -5.72
C ARG A 65 7.24 13.75 -6.06
N GLU A 66 6.65 12.91 -5.20
CA GLU A 66 6.48 11.49 -5.52
C GLU A 66 5.57 11.32 -6.73
N ASN A 67 4.44 12.02 -6.77
CA ASN A 67 3.49 11.94 -7.88
C ASN A 67 4.09 12.43 -9.21
N SER A 68 4.89 13.49 -9.22
CA SER A 68 5.56 13.98 -10.44
C SER A 68 6.64 13.04 -10.97
N THR A 69 7.09 12.09 -10.15
CA THR A 69 8.09 11.07 -10.51
C THR A 69 7.48 9.68 -10.64
N ASP A 70 6.14 9.56 -10.73
CA ASP A 70 5.43 8.28 -10.76
C ASP A 70 5.87 7.34 -9.62
N PHE A 71 6.03 7.92 -8.43
CA PHE A 71 6.42 7.25 -7.19
C PHE A 71 7.73 6.45 -7.32
N ALA A 72 8.70 6.98 -8.10
CA ALA A 72 9.98 6.33 -8.35
C ALA A 72 10.73 5.98 -7.05
N GLY A 73 10.68 6.86 -6.04
CA GLY A 73 11.31 6.62 -4.74
C GLY A 73 10.72 5.41 -4.01
N LEU A 74 9.38 5.34 -3.94
CA LEU A 74 8.68 4.20 -3.36
C LEU A 74 8.96 2.89 -4.13
N ARG A 75 8.93 2.94 -5.46
CA ARG A 75 9.21 1.77 -6.33
C ARG A 75 10.63 1.25 -6.14
N GLN A 76 11.62 2.15 -6.05
CA GLN A 76 13.00 1.79 -5.79
C GLN A 76 13.17 1.13 -4.42
N ALA A 77 12.55 1.69 -3.39
CA ALA A 77 12.64 1.15 -2.02
C ALA A 77 11.98 -0.24 -1.90
N LEU A 78 10.90 -0.49 -2.64
CA LEU A 78 10.19 -1.77 -2.64
C LEU A 78 10.83 -2.83 -3.56
N GLY A 79 11.70 -2.43 -4.49
CA GLY A 79 12.30 -3.33 -5.48
C GLY A 79 11.28 -4.00 -6.40
N THR A 80 10.07 -3.43 -6.56
CA THR A 80 9.00 -3.97 -7.40
C THR A 80 8.15 -2.85 -8.00
N GLN A 81 7.39 -3.18 -9.04
CA GLN A 81 6.38 -2.27 -9.56
C GLN A 81 5.19 -2.18 -8.60
N ILE A 82 4.55 -1.01 -8.58
CA ILE A 82 3.36 -0.74 -7.76
C ILE A 82 2.19 -0.30 -8.63
N ALA A 83 0.98 -0.51 -8.12
CA ALA A 83 -0.25 0.09 -8.63
C ALA A 83 -0.93 0.81 -7.46
N LEU A 84 -1.12 2.12 -7.58
CA LEU A 84 -1.71 2.97 -6.55
C LEU A 84 -3.17 3.26 -6.88
N TYR A 85 -4.03 3.17 -5.87
CA TYR A 85 -5.47 3.38 -5.96
C TYR A 85 -5.91 4.39 -4.91
N ALA A 86 -6.61 5.44 -5.34
CA ALA A 86 -7.13 6.49 -4.45
C ALA A 86 -8.59 6.19 -4.08
N ASP A 87 -9.15 6.89 -3.09
CA ASP A 87 -10.50 6.66 -2.54
C ASP A 87 -11.65 6.68 -3.57
N GLN A 88 -11.40 7.25 -4.75
CA GLN A 88 -12.35 7.38 -5.86
C GLN A 88 -12.42 6.14 -6.77
N ASP A 89 -11.55 5.15 -6.56
CA ASP A 89 -11.54 3.90 -7.33
C ASP A 89 -12.62 2.93 -6.83
N TYR A 90 -13.88 3.20 -7.17
CA TYR A 90 -15.07 2.55 -6.58
C TYR A 90 -15.11 1.03 -6.67
N ASP A 91 -14.46 0.41 -7.67
CA ASP A 91 -14.43 -1.05 -7.82
C ASP A 91 -13.43 -1.72 -6.85
N VAL A 92 -12.46 -0.96 -6.35
CA VAL A 92 -11.35 -1.47 -5.51
C VAL A 92 -11.69 -1.40 -4.01
N TRP A 93 -12.43 -0.38 -3.59
CA TRP A 93 -12.68 -0.11 -2.17
C TRP A 93 -13.64 -1.07 -1.46
N PRO A 94 -14.75 -1.55 -2.04
CA PRO A 94 -15.67 -2.45 -1.36
C PRO A 94 -14.98 -3.72 -0.80
N PRO A 95 -14.16 -4.47 -1.57
CA PRO A 95 -13.48 -5.64 -1.03
C PRO A 95 -12.42 -5.29 0.02
N ILE A 96 -11.71 -4.16 -0.13
CA ILE A 96 -10.74 -3.68 0.87
C ILE A 96 -11.45 -3.40 2.19
N ARG A 97 -12.53 -2.59 2.18
CA ARG A 97 -13.28 -2.22 3.39
C ARG A 97 -13.80 -3.44 4.16
N ASN A 98 -14.21 -4.48 3.44
CA ASN A 98 -14.62 -5.74 4.07
C ASN A 98 -13.44 -6.46 4.72
N ALA A 99 -12.30 -6.54 4.04
CA ALA A 99 -11.11 -7.25 4.52
C ALA A 99 -10.37 -6.52 5.66
N VAL A 100 -10.50 -5.19 5.77
CA VAL A 100 -9.89 -4.37 6.84
C VAL A 100 -10.34 -4.77 8.25
N ARG A 101 -11.47 -5.47 8.39
CA ARG A 101 -11.95 -5.98 9.68
C ARG A 101 -11.07 -7.10 10.24
N ALA A 102 -10.29 -7.77 9.39
CA ALA A 102 -9.39 -8.85 9.76
C ALA A 102 -8.09 -8.75 8.93
N PRO A 103 -7.24 -7.74 9.20
CA PRO A 103 -5.99 -7.58 8.47
C PRO A 103 -5.02 -8.71 8.79
N LEU A 104 -4.24 -9.13 7.80
CA LEU A 104 -3.16 -10.11 8.00
C LEU A 104 -2.01 -9.51 8.83
N LEU A 105 -1.79 -8.20 8.66
CA LEU A 105 -0.72 -7.44 9.30
C LEU A 105 -1.10 -5.96 9.36
N THR A 106 -0.75 -5.30 10.45
CA THR A 106 -0.87 -3.85 10.60
C THR A 106 0.46 -3.27 11.04
N ILE A 107 0.97 -2.27 10.33
CA ILE A 107 2.17 -1.51 10.68
C ILE A 107 1.87 -0.02 10.50
N ARG A 108 1.74 0.72 11.61
CA ARG A 108 1.36 2.16 11.61
C ARG A 108 0.11 2.39 10.73
N LYS A 109 0.22 3.23 9.69
CA LYS A 109 -0.86 3.55 8.74
C LYS A 109 -1.15 2.41 7.75
N VAL A 110 -0.30 1.40 7.67
CA VAL A 110 -0.40 0.33 6.67
C VAL A 110 -1.15 -0.86 7.22
N ARG A 111 -2.19 -1.29 6.51
CA ARG A 111 -2.88 -2.56 6.74
C ARG A 111 -2.70 -3.47 5.53
N VAL A 112 -2.32 -4.71 5.77
CA VAL A 112 -2.24 -5.73 4.73
C VAL A 112 -3.51 -6.56 4.79
N VAL A 113 -4.24 -6.62 3.69
CA VAL A 113 -5.54 -7.28 3.61
C VAL A 113 -5.60 -8.23 2.44
N GLN A 114 -6.20 -9.39 2.64
CA GLN A 114 -6.47 -10.32 1.55
C GLN A 114 -7.83 -9.99 0.94
N THR A 115 -7.86 -9.73 -0.37
CA THR A 115 -9.10 -9.51 -1.13
C THR A 115 -9.26 -10.59 -2.18
N PRO A 116 -10.49 -10.87 -2.65
CA PRO A 116 -10.69 -11.63 -3.89
C PRO A 116 -9.97 -10.99 -5.07
N ALA A 117 -9.80 -11.73 -6.17
CA ALA A 117 -9.34 -11.16 -7.43
C ALA A 117 -10.34 -10.09 -7.91
N ILE A 118 -9.81 -8.90 -8.19
CA ILE A 118 -10.51 -7.72 -8.72
C ILE A 118 -9.94 -7.43 -10.09
#